data_AF-X1HFE1-F1
#
_entry.id   AF-X1HFE1-F1
#
_cell.length_a   1.000
_cell.length_b   1.000
_cell.length_c   1.000
_cell.angle_alpha   90.00
_cell.angle_beta   90.00
_cell.angle_gamma   90.00
#
_symmetry.space_group_name_H-M   'P 1'
#
loop_
_entity.id
_entity.type
_entity.pdbx_description
1 polymer ?
#
loop_
_entity_poly.entity_id
_entity_poly.type
_entity_poly.pdbx_seq_one_letter_code
_entity_poly.pdbx_strand_id
1 'polypeptide(L)'
;MIVMDDLQAKSINREVGKGIKKGTNVISDAYYKGYNKLESIIGKHEIINTSEIKESHKVLPWVHSAIGNAKKILQGIHYSNR
;
A
#
# COMPACT_ATOMS: atom_id res chain seq x y z
N MET A 1 -5.52 0.95 -9.14
CA MET A 1 -5.29 1.95 -8.07
C MET A 1 -6.64 2.50 -7.67
N ILE A 2 -6.92 2.61 -6.38
CA ILE A 2 -8.17 3.17 -5.83
C ILE A 2 -7.80 4.54 -5.26
N VAL A 3 -8.60 5.56 -5.58
CA VAL A 3 -8.43 6.90 -5.00
C VAL A 3 -8.99 6.88 -3.59
N MET A 4 -8.21 7.36 -2.62
CA MET A 4 -8.63 7.51 -1.23
C MET A 4 -9.21 8.91 -1.01
N ASP A 5 -10.30 9.03 -0.26
CA ASP A 5 -10.91 10.33 0.08
C ASP A 5 -9.99 11.17 0.97
N ASP A 6 -9.37 10.50 1.95
CA ASP A 6 -8.42 11.07 2.89
C ASP A 6 -7.44 9.99 3.36
N LEU A 7 -6.39 10.40 4.06
CA LEU A 7 -5.38 9.49 4.62
C LEU A 7 -5.66 9.13 6.09
N GLN A 8 -6.86 9.39 6.61
CA GLN A 8 -7.21 9.01 7.98
C GLN A 8 -7.33 7.49 8.09
N ALA A 9 -6.89 6.95 9.22
CA ALA A 9 -6.93 5.52 9.50
C ALA A 9 -8.32 4.87 9.27
N LYS A 10 -9.40 5.61 9.54
CA LYS A 10 -10.78 5.14 9.32
C LYS A 10 -11.08 4.90 7.84
N SER A 11 -10.71 5.85 6.98
CA SER A 11 -10.92 5.79 5.54
C SER A 11 -10.02 4.73 4.91
N ILE A 12 -8.75 4.65 5.35
CA ILE A 12 -7.81 3.59 4.96
C ILE A 12 -8.37 2.21 5.31
N ASN A 13 -8.77 1.97 6.57
CA ASN A 13 -9.28 0.66 7.00
C ASN A 13 -10.56 0.27 6.23
N ARG A 14 -11.41 1.24 5.92
CA ARG A 14 -12.64 1.00 5.13
C ARG A 14 -12.31 0.49 3.73
N GLU A 15 -11.41 1.16 3.00
CA GLU A 15 -11.10 0.74 1.63
C GLU A 15 -10.23 -0.50 1.58
N VAL A 16 -9.24 -0.63 2.47
CA VAL A 16 -8.42 -1.84 2.57
C VAL A 16 -9.32 -3.04 2.87
N GLY A 17 -10.25 -2.91 3.81
CA GLY A 17 -11.19 -3.96 4.19
C GLY A 17 -12.09 -4.48 3.07
N LYS A 18 -12.32 -3.69 2.00
CA LYS A 18 -13.08 -4.15 0.81
C LYS A 18 -12.28 -5.12 -0.06
N GLY A 19 -10.95 -5.00 -0.04
CA GLY A 19 -10.05 -5.74 -0.94
C GLY A 19 -9.31 -6.90 -0.30
N ILE A 20 -9.34 -7.04 1.04
CA ILE A 20 -8.58 -8.07 1.76
C ILE A 20 -9.51 -9.13 2.40
N LYS A 21 -8.98 -10.34 2.58
CA LYS A 21 -9.63 -11.35 3.42
C LYS A 21 -9.22 -11.15 4.88
N LYS A 22 -10.12 -11.44 5.83
CA LYS A 22 -9.79 -11.49 7.26
C LYS A 22 -8.60 -12.42 7.50
N GLY A 23 -7.66 -11.99 8.34
CA GLY A 23 -6.45 -12.77 8.66
C GLY A 23 -5.33 -12.66 7.62
N THR A 24 -5.44 -11.77 6.63
CA THR A 24 -4.34 -11.49 5.69
C THR A 24 -3.15 -10.88 6.44
N ASN A 25 -1.92 -11.24 6.03
CA ASN A 25 -0.70 -10.61 6.53
C ASN A 25 -0.31 -9.46 5.61
N VAL A 26 -0.02 -8.30 6.19
CA VAL A 26 0.34 -7.08 5.45
C VAL A 26 1.71 -6.62 5.90
N ILE A 27 2.50 -6.19 4.92
CA ILE A 27 3.81 -5.58 5.12
C ILE A 27 3.76 -4.13 4.60
N SER A 28 4.13 -3.16 5.42
CA SER A 28 4.14 -1.75 5.04
C SER A 28 5.42 -1.05 5.49
N ASP A 29 5.70 0.10 4.89
CA ASP A 29 6.69 1.02 5.42
C ASP A 29 6.15 1.78 6.64
N ALA A 30 7.04 2.28 7.48
CA ALA A 30 6.71 3.03 8.69
C ALA A 30 6.45 4.53 8.44
N TYR A 31 6.47 4.99 7.18
CA TYR A 31 6.46 6.42 6.86
C TYR A 31 5.15 7.10 7.26
N TYR A 32 4.01 6.48 6.97
CA TYR A 32 2.69 7.09 7.21
C TYR A 32 1.92 6.42 8.35
N LYS A 33 1.71 7.17 9.45
CA LYS A 33 1.09 6.69 10.69
C LYS A 33 -0.37 6.23 10.55
N GLY A 34 -1.08 6.63 9.49
CA GLY A 34 -2.48 6.21 9.28
C GLY A 34 -2.63 4.71 9.06
N TYR A 35 -1.58 4.03 8.59
CA TYR A 35 -1.58 2.58 8.41
C TYR A 35 -1.36 1.81 9.71
N ASN A 36 -0.89 2.43 10.79
CA ASN A 36 -0.61 1.74 12.07
C ASN A 36 -1.85 1.13 12.71
N LYS A 37 -3.07 1.57 12.33
CA LYS A 37 -4.33 1.04 12.85
C LYS A 37 -4.92 -0.08 11.99
N LEU A 38 -4.17 -0.57 11.00
CA LEU A 38 -4.60 -1.68 10.15
C LEU A 38 -4.77 -2.98 10.93
N GLU A 39 -4.03 -3.19 12.02
CA GLU A 39 -4.10 -4.38 12.89
C GLU A 39 -5.53 -4.75 13.33
N SER A 40 -6.45 -3.78 13.37
CA SER A 40 -7.87 -4.02 13.66
C SER A 40 -8.62 -4.85 12.61
N ILE A 41 -8.11 -4.95 11.38
CA ILE A 41 -8.76 -5.63 10.25
C ILE A 41 -7.91 -6.74 9.60
N ILE A 42 -6.62 -6.85 9.94
CA ILE A 42 -5.67 -7.85 9.40
C ILE A 42 -5.17 -8.81 10.48
N GLY A 43 -4.59 -9.94 10.05
CA GLY A 43 -4.05 -10.94 10.98
C GLY A 43 -2.69 -10.54 11.56
N LYS A 44 -1.79 -10.05 10.70
CA LYS A 44 -0.46 -9.57 11.08
C LYS A 44 -0.12 -8.32 10.29
N HIS A 45 0.32 -7.28 10.97
CA HIS A 45 0.91 -6.09 10.35
C HIS A 45 2.42 -6.07 10.62
N GLU A 46 3.22 -6.19 9.57
CA GLU A 46 4.66 -6.03 9.64
C GLU A 46 5.05 -4.64 9.17
N ILE A 47 5.49 -3.80 10.10
CA ILE A 47 5.87 -2.42 9.81
C ILE A 47 7.39 -2.33 9.76
N ILE A 48 7.91 -1.79 8.66
CA ILE A 48 9.35 -1.72 8.39
C ILE A 48 9.77 -0.27 8.25
N ASN A 49 10.64 0.21 9.14
CA ASN A 49 11.22 1.54 9.03
C ASN A 49 12.32 1.54 7.97
N THR A 50 11.97 1.99 6.77
CA THR A 50 12.89 2.04 5.63
C THR A 50 13.94 3.16 5.73
N SER A 51 13.75 4.14 6.62
CA SER A 51 14.67 5.29 6.79
C SER A 51 16.05 4.87 7.27
N GLU A 52 16.14 3.73 7.96
CA GLU A 52 17.37 3.18 8.53
C GLU A 52 17.97 2.08 7.65
N ILE A 53 17.32 1.73 6.53
CA ILE A 53 17.68 0.60 5.68
C ILE A 53 18.22 1.09 4.34
N LYS A 54 19.52 0.89 4.11
CA LYS A 54 20.20 1.26 2.86
C LYS A 54 19.59 0.59 1.61
N GLU A 55 19.12 -0.64 1.77
CA GLU A 55 18.60 -1.48 0.68
C GLU A 55 17.10 -1.79 0.87
N SER A 56 16.29 -0.76 1.12
CA SER A 56 14.85 -0.89 1.44
C SER A 56 14.04 -1.69 0.40
N HIS A 57 14.46 -1.65 -0.87
CA HIS A 57 13.86 -2.40 -1.97
C HIS A 57 13.96 -3.93 -1.81
N LYS A 58 14.96 -4.44 -1.09
CA LYS A 58 15.07 -5.88 -0.77
C LYS A 58 14.07 -6.32 0.28
N VAL A 59 13.70 -5.40 1.17
CA VAL A 59 12.81 -5.67 2.30
C VAL A 59 11.34 -5.49 1.90
N LEU A 60 11.05 -4.60 0.94
CA LEU A 60 9.72 -4.37 0.37
C LEU A 60 9.67 -4.67 -1.14
N PRO A 61 9.84 -5.95 -1.56
CA PRO A 61 9.96 -6.29 -2.98
C PRO A 61 8.69 -5.99 -3.79
N TRP A 62 7.52 -5.94 -3.14
CA TRP A 62 6.24 -5.61 -3.77
C TRP A 62 6.21 -4.19 -4.36
N VAL A 63 7.09 -3.29 -3.90
CA VAL A 63 7.11 -1.88 -4.35
C VAL A 63 7.39 -1.77 -5.84
N HIS A 64 8.26 -2.63 -6.38
CA HIS A 64 8.57 -2.66 -7.81
C HIS A 64 7.35 -3.04 -8.64
N SER A 65 6.59 -4.03 -8.18
CA SER A 65 5.34 -4.44 -8.82
C SER A 65 4.29 -3.33 -8.76
N ALA A 66 4.16 -2.64 -7.61
CA ALA A 66 3.23 -1.52 -7.45
C ALA A 66 3.57 -0.36 -8.40
N ILE A 67 4.84 0.06 -8.45
CA ILE A 67 5.33 1.13 -9.35
C ILE A 67 5.15 0.72 -10.82
N GLY A 68 5.51 -0.52 -11.17
CA GLY A 68 5.35 -1.05 -12.52
C GLY A 68 3.89 -1.05 -12.99
N ASN A 69 2.97 -1.46 -12.12
CA ASN A 69 1.53 -1.42 -12.40
C ASN A 69 1.02 0.01 -12.53
N ALA A 70 1.47 0.95 -11.68
CA ALA A 70 1.10 2.35 -11.78
C ALA A 70 1.56 2.96 -13.12
N LYS A 71 2.80 2.68 -13.55
CA LYS A 71 3.32 3.13 -14.85
C LYS A 71 2.49 2.61 -16.02
N LYS A 72 2.10 1.34 -16.01
CA LYS A 72 1.24 0.76 -17.07
C LYS A 72 -0.13 1.43 -17.12
N ILE A 73 -0.75 1.71 -15.97
CA ILE A 73 -2.03 2.43 -15.90
C ILE A 73 -1.89 3.82 -16.53
N LEU A 74 -0.85 4.58 -16.15
CA LEU A 74 -0.60 5.92 -16.69
C LEU A 74 -0.33 5.89 -18.21
N GLN A 75 0.43 4.90 -18.68
CA GLN A 75 0.64 4.70 -20.12
C GLN A 75 -0.67 4.39 -20.84
N GLY A 76 -1.51 3.52 -20.28
CA GLY A 76 -2.84 3.23 -20.84
C GLY A 76 -3.70 4.47 -20.98
N ILE A 77 -3.72 5.35 -19.98
CA ILE A 77 -4.44 6.63 -20.03
C ILE A 77 -3.87 7.54 -21.14
N HIS A 78 -2.55 7.65 -21.25
CA HIS A 78 -1.91 8.48 -22.27
C HIS A 78 -2.24 8.00 -23.68
N TYR A 79 -2.21 6.69 -23.92
CA TYR A 79 -2.53 6.12 -25.24
C TYR A 79 -4.03 6.07 -25.53
N SER A 80 -4.90 5.94 -24.53
CA SER A 80 -6.36 5.96 -24.71
C SER A 80 -6.90 7.33 -25.12
N ASN A 81 -6.16 8.40 -24.85
CA ASN A 81 -6.53 9.77 -25.18
C ASN A 81 -5.89 10.25 -26.51
N ARG A 82 -5.37 9.33 -27.32
CA ARG A 82 -4.77 9.58 -28.63
C ARG A 82 -5.56 8.86 -29.70
#